data_AF-A0A258L7X6-F1
#
_entry.id   AF-A0A258L7X6-F1
#
_cell.length_a   1.000
_cell.length_b   1.000
_cell.length_c   1.000
_cell.angle_alpha   90.00
_cell.angle_beta   90.00
_cell.angle_gamma   90.00
#
_symmetry.space_group_name_H-M   'P 1'
#
loop_
_entity.id
_entity.type
_entity.pdbx_description
1 polymer ?
#
loop_
_entity_poly.entity_id
_entity_poly.type
_entity_poly.pdbx_seq_one_letter_code
_entity_poly.pdbx_strand_id
1 'polypeptide(L)'
;TGLGDFLWPRGGQLKRREERDVAPYLYAGVQIVSPSLFTAAPPAPFSMNLLWDRALAAGRLGAIVHDGVWFHLSTPEDLAHADAVLEAREVGNTT
;
A
#
# COMPACT_ATOMS: atom_id res chain seq x y z
N THR A 1 0.04 11.92 8.42
CA THR A 1 1.29 11.13 8.36
C THR A 1 1.05 9.78 9.01
N GLY A 2 1.17 8.70 8.24
CA GLY A 2 1.03 7.33 8.73
C GLY A 2 2.39 6.71 9.07
N LEU A 3 2.39 5.62 9.81
CA LEU A 3 3.62 4.88 10.15
C LEU A 3 4.07 3.90 9.04
N GLY A 4 3.49 3.99 7.82
CA GLY A 4 3.68 3.05 6.71
C GLY A 4 3.10 1.65 6.97
N ASP A 5 3.19 0.72 6.04
CA ASP A 5 2.65 -0.65 6.19
C ASP A 5 3.71 -1.74 6.04
N PHE A 6 4.75 -1.48 5.23
CA PHE A 6 5.73 -2.49 4.84
C PHE A 6 7.17 -1.99 4.89
N LEU A 7 8.07 -2.86 5.35
CA LEU A 7 9.50 -2.72 5.15
C LEU A 7 9.92 -3.53 3.94
N TRP A 8 10.84 -2.97 3.14
CA TRP A 8 11.48 -3.70 2.05
C TRP A 8 13.00 -3.69 2.25
N PRO A 9 13.57 -4.70 2.92
CA PRO A 9 15.02 -4.80 3.05
C PRO A 9 15.66 -5.03 1.68
N ARG A 10 16.83 -4.43 1.46
CA ARG A 10 17.58 -4.55 0.21
C ARG A 10 17.82 -6.03 -0.13
N GLY A 11 17.32 -6.46 -1.28
CA GLY A 11 17.47 -7.84 -1.78
C GLY A 11 16.64 -8.88 -1.03
N GLY A 12 15.72 -8.46 -0.16
CA GLY A 12 14.85 -9.36 0.61
C GLY A 12 13.38 -9.28 0.18
N GLN A 13 12.57 -10.13 0.81
CA GLN A 13 11.12 -10.10 0.70
C GLN A 13 10.54 -8.93 1.51
N LEU A 14 9.37 -8.45 1.09
CA LEU A 14 8.58 -7.51 1.88
C LEU A 14 8.33 -8.08 3.27
N LYS A 15 8.29 -7.19 4.26
CA LYS A 15 7.92 -7.50 5.63
C LYS A 15 6.83 -6.54 6.08
N ARG A 16 5.89 -7.06 6.86
CA ARG A 16 4.90 -6.23 7.54
C ARG A 16 5.59 -5.35 8.60
N ARG A 17 5.11 -4.12 8.77
CA ARG A 17 5.52 -3.24 9.85
C ARG A 17 5.05 -3.80 11.19
N GLU A 18 5.95 -3.94 12.15
CA GLU A 18 5.59 -4.23 13.54
C GLU A 18 5.04 -2.96 14.22
N GLU A 19 4.34 -3.11 15.34
CA GLU A 19 3.66 -1.99 16.01
C GLU A 19 4.59 -0.82 16.39
N ARG A 20 5.84 -1.13 16.74
CA ARG A 20 6.83 -0.15 17.20
C ARG A 20 7.73 0.40 16.10
N ASP A 21 7.54 -0.04 14.87
CA ASP A 21 8.38 0.33 13.74
C ASP A 21 7.74 1.45 12.91
N VAL A 22 8.59 2.19 12.21
CA VAL A 22 8.18 3.08 11.12
C VAL A 22 8.57 2.43 9.80
N ALA A 23 7.60 2.21 8.92
CA ALA A 23 7.80 1.66 7.60
C ALA A 23 7.86 2.79 6.56
N PRO A 24 8.80 2.74 5.60
CA PRO A 24 8.89 3.75 4.55
C PRO A 24 7.82 3.59 3.47
N TYR A 25 7.16 2.43 3.36
CA TYR A 25 6.20 2.15 2.29
C TYR A 25 4.78 1.95 2.82
N LEU A 26 3.82 2.62 2.19
CA LEU A 26 2.38 2.52 2.44
C LEU A 26 1.70 1.78 1.28
N TYR A 27 0.65 1.01 1.57
CA TYR A 27 -0.24 0.49 0.53
C TYR A 27 -1.09 1.61 -0.08
N ALA A 28 -0.84 1.93 -1.35
CA ALA A 28 -1.47 3.05 -2.06
C ALA A 28 -2.93 2.80 -2.51
N GLY A 29 -3.55 1.68 -2.13
CA GLY A 29 -4.95 1.37 -2.48
C GLY A 29 -5.15 0.54 -3.75
N VAL A 30 -4.07 0.21 -4.48
CA VAL A 30 -4.13 -0.57 -5.73
C VAL A 30 -3.31 -1.86 -5.61
N GLN A 31 -3.90 -2.98 -6.06
CA GLN A 31 -3.23 -4.28 -6.10
C GLN A 31 -3.66 -5.09 -7.33
N ILE A 32 -2.77 -5.97 -7.79
CA ILE A 32 -3.06 -7.00 -8.78
C ILE A 32 -2.89 -8.35 -8.08
N VAL A 33 -3.93 -9.17 -8.09
CA VAL A 33 -3.96 -10.44 -7.34
C VAL A 33 -4.47 -11.59 -8.22
N SER A 34 -3.90 -12.77 -8.02
CA SER A 34 -4.45 -14.01 -8.59
C SER A 34 -5.76 -14.37 -7.88
N PRO A 35 -6.80 -14.86 -8.59
CA PRO A 35 -8.01 -15.39 -7.97
C PRO A 35 -7.72 -16.48 -6.92
N SER A 36 -6.64 -17.24 -7.10
CA SER A 36 -6.21 -18.29 -6.16
C SER A 36 -5.87 -17.78 -4.76
N LEU A 37 -5.62 -16.47 -4.60
CA LEU A 37 -5.40 -15.86 -3.29
C LEU A 37 -6.64 -16.00 -2.39
N PHE A 38 -7.83 -16.11 -2.99
CA PHE A 38 -9.12 -16.13 -2.30
C PHE A 38 -9.69 -17.53 -2.04
N THR A 39 -9.02 -18.61 -2.48
CA THR A 39 -9.56 -19.99 -2.39
C THR A 39 -9.94 -20.41 -0.95
N ALA A 40 -9.30 -19.84 0.07
CA ALA A 40 -9.62 -20.07 1.48
C ALA A 40 -9.97 -18.77 2.22
N ALA A 41 -10.53 -17.79 1.51
CA ALA A 41 -10.99 -16.55 2.12
C ALA A 41 -12.25 -16.78 2.97
N PRO A 42 -12.44 -16.04 4.07
CA PRO A 42 -13.67 -16.11 4.85
C PRO A 42 -14.91 -15.75 4.01
N PRO A 43 -16.07 -16.39 4.25
CA PRO A 43 -17.32 -16.10 3.53
C PRO A 43 -17.99 -14.79 3.98
N ALA A 44 -17.64 -14.27 5.15
CA ALA A 44 -18.10 -12.99 5.71
C ALA A 44 -17.07 -11.89 5.44
N PRO A 45 -17.42 -10.59 5.57
CA PRO A 45 -16.46 -9.50 5.40
C PRO A 45 -15.18 -9.73 6.20
N PHE A 46 -14.03 -9.59 5.55
CA PHE A 46 -12.72 -9.86 6.15
C PHE A 46 -11.70 -8.81 5.72
N SER A 47 -10.64 -8.67 6.51
CA SER A 47 -9.52 -7.79 6.18
C SER A 47 -8.61 -8.40 5.13
N MET A 48 -8.23 -7.60 4.14
CA MET A 48 -7.26 -7.99 3.12
C MET A 48 -5.90 -8.41 3.71
N ASN A 49 -5.56 -7.89 4.89
CA ASN A 49 -4.37 -8.25 5.64
C ASN A 49 -4.22 -9.76 5.83
N LEU A 50 -5.33 -10.48 6.06
CA LEU A 50 -5.31 -11.94 6.23
C LEU A 50 -4.71 -12.66 5.01
N LEU A 51 -5.01 -12.20 3.78
CA LEU A 51 -4.50 -12.86 2.58
C LEU A 51 -3.09 -12.38 2.24
N TRP A 52 -2.77 -11.12 2.54
CA TRP A 52 -1.39 -10.63 2.43
C TRP A 52 -0.44 -11.36 3.37
N ASP A 53 -0.86 -11.67 4.60
CA ASP A 53 -0.05 -12.43 5.56
C ASP A 53 0.22 -13.85 5.05
N ARG A 54 -0.78 -14.49 4.43
CA ARG A 54 -0.60 -15.80 3.76
C ARG A 54 0.34 -15.72 2.57
N ALA A 55 0.20 -14.68 1.74
CA ALA A 55 1.07 -14.46 0.59
C ALA A 55 2.51 -14.15 1.01
N LEU A 56 2.70 -13.39 2.10
CA LEU A 56 4.01 -13.14 2.72
C LEU A 56 4.64 -14.45 3.19
N ALA A 57 3.91 -15.26 3.96
CA ALA A 57 4.40 -16.55 4.45
C ALA A 57 4.79 -17.51 3.32
N ALA A 58 4.12 -17.42 2.17
CA ALA A 58 4.45 -18.20 0.97
C ALA A 58 5.55 -17.57 0.09
N GLY A 59 6.08 -16.39 0.42
CA GLY A 59 7.05 -15.66 -0.41
C GLY A 59 6.47 -15.17 -1.74
N ARG A 60 5.16 -14.92 -1.79
CA ARG A 60 4.39 -14.58 -3.00
C ARG A 60 3.86 -13.14 -3.00
N LEU A 61 4.03 -12.39 -1.91
CA LEU A 61 3.70 -10.97 -1.88
C LEU A 61 4.89 -10.14 -2.41
N GLY A 62 4.63 -9.36 -3.46
CA GLY A 62 5.56 -8.38 -4.01
C GLY A 62 4.92 -6.99 -4.03
N ALA A 63 5.72 -5.98 -4.33
CA ALA A 63 5.26 -4.60 -4.49
C ALA A 63 6.01 -3.92 -5.63
N ILE A 64 5.46 -2.80 -6.08
CA ILE A 64 6.11 -1.84 -6.96
C ILE A 64 6.03 -0.51 -6.22
N VAL A 65 7.15 0.21 -6.15
CA VAL A 65 7.16 1.56 -5.56
C VAL A 65 6.57 2.52 -6.60
N HIS A 66 5.52 3.22 -6.20
CA HIS A 66 4.93 4.29 -7.00
C HIS A 66 5.77 5.55 -6.84
N ASP A 67 6.20 6.13 -7.96
CA ASP A 67 7.01 7.35 -8.05
C ASP A 67 6.20 8.58 -8.50
N GLY A 68 4.89 8.42 -8.71
CA GLY A 68 4.00 9.50 -9.07
C GLY A 68 3.39 10.22 -7.88
N VAL A 69 2.62 11.28 -8.17
CA VAL A 69 1.79 11.93 -7.16
C VAL A 69 0.71 10.96 -6.67
N TRP A 70 0.44 10.98 -5.37
CA TRP A 70 -0.58 10.15 -4.73
C TRP A 70 -1.29 10.95 -3.64
N PHE A 71 -2.62 10.79 -3.55
CA PHE A 71 -3.46 11.48 -2.58
C PHE A 71 -4.35 10.48 -1.84
N HIS A 72 -4.51 10.72 -0.55
CA HIS A 72 -5.56 10.08 0.24
C HIS A 72 -6.74 11.06 0.32
N LEU A 73 -7.86 10.71 -0.30
CA LEU A 73 -9.04 11.56 -0.39
C LEU A 73 -10.14 11.03 0.56
N SER A 74 -10.21 11.58 1.76
CA SER A 74 -11.18 11.19 2.79
C SER A 74 -12.16 12.31 3.16
N THR A 75 -11.80 13.56 2.89
CA THR A 75 -12.67 14.73 3.11
C THR A 75 -12.79 15.59 1.84
N PRO A 76 -13.80 16.47 1.75
CA PRO A 76 -13.90 17.44 0.66
C PRO A 76 -12.68 18.35 0.53
N GLU A 77 -12.02 18.69 1.65
CA GLU A 77 -10.81 19.51 1.65
C GLU A 77 -9.62 18.78 1.01
N ASP A 78 -9.50 17.46 1.20
CA ASP A 78 -8.47 16.65 0.53
C ASP A 78 -8.60 16.73 -0.99
N LEU A 79 -9.84 16.74 -1.51
CA LEU A 79 -10.11 16.86 -2.95
C LEU A 79 -9.66 18.22 -3.50
N ALA A 80 -10.05 19.31 -2.84
CA ALA A 80 -9.66 20.65 -3.27
C ALA A 80 -8.12 20.83 -3.28
N HIS A 81 -7.43 20.22 -2.31
CA HIS A 81 -5.98 20.20 -2.27
C HIS A 81 -5.38 19.40 -3.44
N ALA A 82 -5.90 18.21 -3.72
CA ALA A 82 -5.43 17.38 -4.83
C ALA A 82 -5.61 18.08 -6.18
N ASP A 83 -6.75 18.72 -6.42
CA ASP A 83 -7.02 19.47 -7.64
C ASP A 83 -5.99 20.60 -7.84
N ALA A 84 -5.70 21.38 -6.80
CA ALA A 84 -4.71 22.45 -6.86
C ALA A 84 -3.30 21.94 -7.22
N VAL A 85 -2.90 20.79 -6.66
CA VAL A 85 -1.60 20.16 -6.96
C VAL A 85 -1.55 19.62 -8.40
N LEU A 86 -2.63 19.00 -8.86
CA LEU A 86 -2.73 18.48 -10.24
C LEU A 86 -2.72 19.60 -11.27
N GLU A 87 -3.42 20.71 -11.01
CA GLU A 87 -3.41 21.92 -11.85
C GLU A 87 -2.02 22.56 -11.94
N ALA A 88 -1.26 22.55 -10.84
CA ALA A 88 0.12 23.02 -10.80
C ALA A 88 1.10 22.12 -11.60
N ARG A 89 0.65 20.95 -12.08
CA ARG A 89 1.43 19.95 -12.82
C ARG A 89 2.65 19.46 -12.02
N GLU A 90 2.52 19.33 -10.70
CA GLU A 90 3.57 18.73 -9.89
C GLU A 90 3.77 17.26 -10.30
N VAL A 91 5.03 16.84 -10.37
CA VAL A 91 5.43 15.46 -10.67
C VAL A 91 5.96 14.86 -9.36
N GLY A 92 5.62 13.60 -9.07
CA GLY A 92 6.03 12.94 -7.83
C GLY A 92 7.53 13.04 -7.61
N ASN A 93 7.95 13.56 -6.45
CA ASN A 93 9.35 13.76 -6.14
C ASN A 93 9.91 12.49 -5.48
N THR A 94 10.92 11.89 -6.12
CA THR A 94 11.70 10.80 -5.51
C THR A 94 12.80 11.42 -4.65
N THR A 95 12.56 11.61 -3.35
CA THR A 95 13.63 11.82 -2.37
C THR A 95 13.24 11.20 -1.04
#